data_AF-A0A0F9PJG7-F1
#
_entry.id   AF-A0A0F9PJG7-F1
#
_cell.length_a   1.000
_cell.length_b   1.000
_cell.length_c   1.000
_cell.angle_alpha   90.00
_cell.angle_beta   90.00
_cell.angle_gamma   90.00
#
_symmetry.space_group_name_H-M   'P 1'
#
loop_
_entity.id
_entity.type
_entity.pdbx_description
1 polymer ?
#
loop_
_entity_poly.entity_id
_entity_poly.type
_entity_poly.pdbx_seq_one_letter_code
_entity_poly.pdbx_strand_id
1 'polypeptide(L)'
;MTPNKSKRKGTDWERGLVKLLNKKLILGAFKKVPGSGAMGTILKEPRLFGDVKGNVYGISRGLLGEAKVGYGGSKQLTLKKEWLDKIVEEAGASFSIPFLAGRFSGCRKGACNFVVLDLDTFCYLLNLVTELAQEIDETYETK
;
A
#
# COMPACT_ATOMS: atom_id res chain seq x y z
N MET A 1 -26.34 10.87 -15.65
CA MET A 1 -24.92 10.67 -16.01
C MET A 1 -24.50 9.24 -15.67
N THR A 2 -24.13 8.43 -16.65
CA THR A 2 -23.59 7.08 -16.42
C THR A 2 -22.18 7.20 -15.83
N PRO A 3 -21.91 6.65 -14.63
CA PRO A 3 -20.60 6.74 -14.02
C PRO A 3 -19.53 6.04 -14.86
N ASN A 4 -18.39 6.71 -15.03
CA ASN A 4 -17.27 6.24 -15.83
C ASN A 4 -16.78 4.86 -15.34
N LYS A 5 -16.81 3.85 -16.23
CA LYS A 5 -16.49 2.45 -15.92
C LYS A 5 -15.06 2.26 -15.39
N SER A 6 -14.09 3.08 -15.82
CA SER A 6 -12.70 2.96 -15.34
C SER A 6 -12.54 3.45 -13.90
N LYS A 7 -13.17 4.59 -13.57
CA LYS A 7 -13.19 5.14 -12.20
C LYS A 7 -13.83 4.17 -11.21
N ARG A 8 -14.92 3.50 -11.61
CA ARG A 8 -15.54 2.42 -10.80
C ARG A 8 -14.56 1.27 -10.53
N LYS A 9 -13.87 0.75 -11.55
CA LYS A 9 -12.89 -0.33 -11.39
C LYS A 9 -11.76 0.03 -10.43
N GLY A 10 -11.26 1.26 -10.47
CA GLY A 10 -10.24 1.76 -9.54
C GLY A 10 -10.76 1.77 -8.10
N THR A 11 -11.91 2.40 -7.87
CA THR A 11 -12.53 2.47 -6.53
C THR A 11 -12.90 1.09 -5.96
N ASP A 12 -13.38 0.18 -6.81
CA ASP A 12 -13.68 -1.20 -6.40
C ASP A 12 -12.41 -1.96 -6.02
N TRP A 13 -11.32 -1.72 -6.73
CA TRP A 13 -10.02 -2.28 -6.37
C TRP A 13 -9.51 -1.74 -5.05
N GLU A 14 -9.52 -0.43 -4.82
CA GLU A 14 -9.10 0.16 -3.54
C GLU A 14 -9.85 -0.45 -2.35
N ARG A 15 -11.18 -0.58 -2.48
CA ARG A 15 -12.01 -1.25 -1.46
C ARG A 15 -11.66 -2.72 -1.30
N GLY A 16 -11.43 -3.42 -2.42
CA GLY A 16 -11.01 -4.82 -2.43
C GLY A 16 -9.66 -5.03 -1.75
N LEU A 17 -8.70 -4.14 -2.01
CA LEU A 17 -7.37 -4.14 -1.42
C LEU A 17 -7.45 -3.98 0.10
N VAL A 18 -8.21 -3.02 0.61
CA VAL A 18 -8.43 -2.83 2.05
C VAL A 18 -8.97 -4.11 2.70
N LYS A 19 -9.99 -4.73 2.07
CA LYS A 19 -10.54 -6.02 2.56
C LYS A 19 -9.50 -7.13 2.56
N LEU A 20 -8.65 -7.19 1.53
CA LEU A 20 -7.59 -8.20 1.43
C LEU A 20 -6.52 -8.01 2.50
N LEU A 21 -6.07 -6.77 2.72
CA LEU A 21 -5.06 -6.45 3.74
C LEU A 21 -5.58 -6.79 5.14
N ASN A 22 -6.77 -6.31 5.50
CA ASN A 22 -7.37 -6.60 6.81
C ASN A 22 -7.70 -8.08 7.01
N LYS A 23 -7.90 -8.85 5.94
CA LYS A 23 -8.09 -10.31 6.03
C LYS A 23 -6.78 -11.06 6.20
N LYS A 24 -5.69 -10.59 5.57
CA LYS A 24 -4.41 -11.32 5.51
C LYS A 24 -3.45 -10.94 6.63
N LEU A 25 -3.54 -9.72 7.16
CA LEU A 25 -2.71 -9.23 8.23
C LEU A 25 -3.46 -9.37 9.54
N ILE A 26 -2.99 -10.25 10.42
CA ILE A 26 -3.66 -10.64 11.68
C ILE A 26 -3.97 -9.41 12.54
N LEU A 27 -3.06 -8.44 12.56
CA LEU A 27 -3.18 -7.21 13.36
C LEU A 27 -3.06 -5.95 12.48
N GLY A 28 -3.57 -6.04 11.24
CA GLY A 28 -3.63 -4.92 10.31
C GLY A 28 -4.95 -4.16 10.41
N ALA A 29 -4.88 -2.82 10.39
CA ALA A 29 -6.04 -1.94 10.38
C ALA A 29 -5.92 -0.92 9.23
N PHE A 30 -6.45 -1.30 8.06
CA PHE A 30 -6.42 -0.52 6.83
C PHE A 30 -7.79 0.07 6.49
N LYS A 31 -7.77 1.25 5.87
CA LYS A 31 -8.92 1.95 5.33
C LYS A 31 -8.59 2.65 4.01
N LYS A 32 -9.62 2.84 3.20
CA LYS A 32 -9.53 3.64 1.96
C LYS A 32 -9.50 5.11 2.32
N VAL A 33 -8.70 5.91 1.62
CA VAL A 33 -8.69 7.36 1.76
C VAL A 33 -9.79 7.97 0.88
N PRO A 34 -10.75 8.72 1.44
CA PRO A 34 -11.76 9.41 0.64
C PRO A 34 -11.12 10.55 -0.15
N GLY A 35 -11.37 10.62 -1.46
CA GLY A 35 -10.97 11.77 -2.28
C GLY A 35 -9.49 11.85 -2.70
N SER A 36 -8.75 10.74 -2.59
CA SER A 36 -7.29 10.59 -2.82
C SER A 36 -6.73 11.07 -4.17
N GLY A 37 -7.57 11.48 -5.11
CA GLY A 37 -7.13 11.99 -6.42
C GLY A 37 -7.45 13.45 -6.72
N ALA A 38 -8.58 13.99 -6.22
CA ALA A 38 -9.03 15.34 -6.58
C ALA A 38 -8.86 16.34 -5.45
N MET A 39 -9.05 15.93 -4.20
CA MET A 39 -8.99 16.84 -3.05
C MET A 39 -7.59 16.90 -2.43
N GLY A 40 -6.87 15.77 -2.36
CA GLY A 40 -5.52 15.73 -1.80
C GLY A 40 -4.56 16.68 -2.52
N THR A 41 -4.51 16.61 -3.85
CA THR A 41 -3.61 17.43 -4.67
C THR A 41 -3.94 18.93 -4.63
N ILE A 42 -5.23 19.27 -4.54
CA ILE A 42 -5.68 20.68 -4.52
C ILE A 42 -5.49 21.31 -3.14
N LEU A 43 -5.77 20.57 -2.07
CA LEU A 43 -5.70 21.08 -0.69
C LEU A 43 -4.33 20.88 -0.03
N LYS A 44 -3.43 20.12 -0.65
CA LYS A 44 -2.11 19.71 -0.10
C LYS A 44 -2.22 19.14 1.33
N GLU A 45 -3.34 18.48 1.64
CA GLU A 45 -3.62 17.97 2.98
C GLU A 45 -3.13 16.51 3.09
N PRO A 46 -2.10 16.22 3.92
CA PRO A 46 -1.50 14.90 4.01
C PRO A 46 -2.47 13.78 4.40
N ARG A 47 -3.54 14.12 5.13
CA ARG A 47 -4.56 13.15 5.54
C ARG A 47 -5.38 12.60 4.37
N LEU A 48 -5.35 13.28 3.23
CA LEU A 48 -6.07 12.97 2.01
C LEU A 48 -5.17 12.38 0.91
N PHE A 49 -3.90 12.14 1.21
CA PHE A 49 -2.95 11.48 0.30
C PHE A 49 -3.07 9.96 0.31
N GLY A 50 -2.54 9.32 -0.73
CA GLY A 50 -2.61 7.89 -0.97
C GLY A 50 -4.03 7.37 -1.17
N ASP A 51 -4.18 6.18 -1.74
CA ASP A 51 -5.48 5.54 -1.93
C ASP A 51 -5.93 4.73 -0.70
N VAL A 52 -4.95 4.16 0.02
CA VAL A 52 -5.16 3.30 1.18
C VAL A 52 -4.17 3.69 2.28
N LYS A 53 -4.64 3.73 3.53
CA LYS A 53 -3.78 3.92 4.69
C LYS A 53 -4.11 2.94 5.79
N GLY A 54 -3.13 2.54 6.57
CA GLY A 54 -3.36 1.65 7.70
C GLY A 54 -2.18 1.53 8.62
N ASN A 55 -2.38 0.80 9.71
CA ASN A 55 -1.33 0.46 10.65
C ASN A 55 -1.25 -1.06 10.80
N VAL A 56 -0.08 -1.57 11.16
CA VAL A 56 0.11 -2.97 11.53
C VAL A 56 0.72 -2.98 12.92
N TYR A 57 0.13 -3.76 13.84
CA TYR A 57 0.67 -3.89 15.19
C TYR A 57 2.14 -4.36 15.15
N GLY A 58 2.98 -3.76 16.00
CA GLY A 58 4.42 -3.99 16.02
C GLY A 58 5.21 -3.12 15.04
N ILE A 59 4.55 -2.41 14.10
CA ILE A 59 5.21 -1.42 13.25
C ILE A 59 4.88 -0.02 13.76
N SER A 60 5.91 0.73 14.15
CA SER A 60 5.77 2.07 14.74
C SER A 60 5.24 3.13 13.77
N ARG A 61 5.49 2.93 12.48
CA ARG A 61 5.03 3.83 11.40
C ARG A 61 3.76 3.29 10.75
N GLY A 62 2.87 4.19 10.36
CA GLY A 62 1.74 3.85 9.50
C GLY A 62 2.20 3.45 8.10
N LEU A 63 1.31 2.86 7.33
CA LEU A 63 1.53 2.53 5.92
C LEU A 63 0.61 3.39 5.05
N LEU A 64 1.15 3.88 3.94
CA LEU A 64 0.43 4.66 2.94
C LEU A 64 0.62 4.03 1.56
N GLY A 65 -0.50 3.77 0.88
CA GLY A 65 -0.54 2.95 -0.32
C GLY A 65 -1.19 3.63 -1.51
N GLU A 66 -0.56 3.54 -2.69
CA GLU A 66 -1.17 3.85 -3.98
C GLU A 66 -1.70 2.55 -4.62
N ALA A 67 -2.92 2.54 -5.15
CA ALA A 67 -3.55 1.35 -5.70
C ALA A 67 -3.73 1.44 -7.22
N LYS A 68 -3.18 0.47 -7.97
CA LYS A 68 -3.27 0.44 -9.44
C LYS A 68 -3.83 -0.88 -9.96
N VAL A 69 -4.76 -0.77 -10.91
CA VAL A 69 -5.26 -1.89 -11.72
C VAL A 69 -4.75 -1.71 -13.14
N GLY A 70 -4.04 -2.71 -13.65
CA GLY A 70 -3.42 -2.64 -14.98
C GLY A 70 -4.44 -2.69 -16.12
N TYR A 71 -4.14 -1.98 -17.22
CA TYR A 71 -4.92 -2.04 -18.46
C TYR A 71 -4.53 -3.21 -19.37
N GLY A 72 -3.38 -3.86 -19.12
CA GLY A 72 -2.85 -4.98 -19.92
C GLY A 72 -3.47 -6.36 -19.66
N GLY A 73 -4.66 -6.39 -19.07
CA GLY A 73 -5.34 -7.64 -18.71
C GLY A 73 -4.57 -8.45 -17.67
N SER A 74 -4.60 -9.78 -17.82
CA SER A 74 -4.04 -10.71 -16.83
C SER A 74 -2.56 -11.00 -17.04
N LYS A 75 -1.96 -10.47 -18.12
CA LYS A 75 -0.59 -10.81 -18.54
C LYS A 75 0.42 -9.74 -18.16
N GLN A 76 0.02 -8.47 -18.11
CA GLN A 76 0.95 -7.37 -17.83
C GLN A 76 0.29 -6.21 -17.09
N LEU A 77 1.12 -5.50 -16.32
CA LEU A 77 0.81 -4.21 -15.71
C LEU A 77 2.02 -3.30 -15.89
N THR A 78 1.81 -2.15 -16.51
CA THR A 78 2.86 -1.13 -16.63
C THR A 78 2.91 -0.32 -15.36
N LEU A 79 4.06 -0.30 -14.71
CA LEU A 79 4.35 0.61 -13.61
C LEU A 79 5.04 1.85 -14.14
N LYS A 80 4.70 3.01 -13.59
CA LYS A 80 5.35 4.27 -13.90
C LYS A 80 6.12 4.77 -12.69
N LYS A 81 7.34 5.28 -12.93
CA LYS A 81 8.19 5.88 -11.88
C LYS A 81 7.44 6.97 -11.11
N GLU A 82 6.65 7.80 -11.82
CA GLU A 82 5.85 8.88 -11.23
C GLU A 82 4.90 8.40 -10.12
N TRP A 83 4.43 7.14 -10.16
CA TRP A 83 3.56 6.61 -9.11
C TRP A 83 4.32 6.24 -7.84
N LEU A 84 5.57 5.77 -7.99
CA LEU A 84 6.44 5.47 -6.86
C LEU A 84 6.94 6.75 -6.23
N ASP A 85 7.44 7.70 -7.03
CA ASP A 85 7.90 9.00 -6.54
C ASP A 85 6.80 9.72 -5.75
N LYS A 86 5.58 9.75 -6.30
CA LYS A 86 4.41 10.36 -5.65
C LYS A 86 4.13 9.74 -4.28
N ILE A 87 4.05 8.41 -4.19
CA ILE A 87 3.66 7.77 -2.92
C ILE A 87 4.76 7.90 -1.87
N VAL A 88 6.04 7.93 -2.28
CA VAL A 88 7.17 8.21 -1.37
C VAL A 88 7.07 9.63 -0.81
N GLU A 89 6.82 10.62 -1.66
CA GLU A 89 6.63 12.02 -1.24
C GLU A 89 5.44 12.18 -0.29
N GLU A 90 4.28 11.63 -0.65
CA GLU A 90 3.06 11.66 0.15
C GLU A 90 3.21 10.95 1.50
N ALA A 91 3.90 9.81 1.52
CA ALA A 91 4.15 9.06 2.74
C ALA A 91 5.13 9.80 3.66
N GLY A 92 6.13 10.49 3.09
CA GLY A 92 7.06 11.35 3.82
C GLY A 92 6.34 12.47 4.58
N ALA A 93 5.33 13.10 3.97
CA ALA A 93 4.54 14.16 4.62
C ALA A 93 3.72 13.69 5.83
N SER A 94 3.50 12.37 5.97
CA SER A 94 2.74 11.76 7.06
C SER A 94 3.55 10.75 7.88
N PHE A 95 4.88 10.74 7.72
CA PHE A 95 5.80 9.79 8.37
C PHE A 95 5.35 8.33 8.25
N SER A 96 4.82 7.97 7.08
CA SER A 96 4.31 6.64 6.78
C SER A 96 5.28 5.87 5.88
N ILE A 97 5.15 4.54 5.87
CA ILE A 97 5.88 3.64 4.98
C ILE A 97 5.12 3.56 3.65
N PRO A 98 5.74 3.96 2.52
CA PRO A 98 5.07 3.94 1.21
C PRO A 98 4.95 2.52 0.68
N PHE A 99 3.88 2.24 -0.06
CA PHE A 99 3.78 1.04 -0.89
C PHE A 99 2.92 1.26 -2.14
N LEU A 100 3.18 0.52 -3.21
CA LEU A 100 2.29 0.47 -4.37
C LEU A 100 1.64 -0.90 -4.47
N ALA A 101 0.31 -0.95 -4.49
CA ALA A 101 -0.46 -2.18 -4.61
C ALA A 101 -1.04 -2.34 -6.02
N GLY A 102 -0.61 -3.39 -6.70
CA GLY A 102 -1.01 -3.72 -8.06
C GLY A 102 -2.02 -4.87 -8.13
N ARG A 103 -2.89 -4.82 -9.15
CA ARG A 103 -3.70 -5.97 -9.58
C ARG A 103 -3.69 -6.14 -11.10
N PHE A 104 -3.43 -7.36 -11.55
CA PHE A 104 -3.62 -7.75 -12.95
C PHE A 104 -5.11 -7.87 -13.27
N SER A 105 -5.58 -7.10 -14.25
CA SER A 105 -7.00 -7.05 -14.62
C SER A 105 -7.46 -8.37 -15.22
N GLY A 106 -8.59 -8.92 -14.75
CA GLY A 106 -9.11 -10.20 -15.25
C GLY A 106 -8.34 -11.45 -14.78
N CYS A 107 -7.29 -11.31 -13.97
CA CYS A 107 -6.62 -12.45 -13.34
C CYS A 107 -7.54 -13.11 -12.30
N ARG A 108 -7.63 -14.46 -12.34
CA ARG A 108 -8.47 -15.27 -11.44
C ARG A 108 -7.69 -16.30 -10.60
N LYS A 109 -6.48 -16.68 -11.02
CA LYS A 109 -5.64 -17.71 -10.36
C LYS A 109 -4.18 -17.24 -10.33
N GLY A 110 -3.42 -17.74 -9.36
CA GLY A 110 -2.02 -17.37 -9.16
C GLY A 110 -1.84 -15.97 -8.55
N ALA A 111 -0.70 -15.35 -8.83
CA ALA A 111 -0.34 -14.03 -8.31
C ALA A 111 -1.11 -12.91 -9.02
N CYS A 112 -2.37 -12.70 -8.64
CA CYS A 112 -3.21 -11.66 -9.24
C CYS A 112 -3.06 -10.27 -8.58
N ASN A 113 -2.66 -10.24 -7.30
CA ASN A 113 -2.44 -9.02 -6.53
C ASN A 113 -1.02 -9.04 -5.98
N PHE A 114 -0.35 -7.90 -5.99
CA PHE A 114 1.04 -7.78 -5.56
C PHE A 114 1.31 -6.42 -4.94
N VAL A 115 2.42 -6.32 -4.23
CA VAL A 115 2.94 -5.07 -3.65
C VAL A 115 4.31 -4.81 -4.26
N VAL A 116 4.60 -3.55 -4.52
CA VAL A 116 5.90 -3.04 -4.97
C VAL A 116 6.38 -2.03 -3.94
N LEU A 117 7.65 -2.17 -3.58
CA LEU A 117 8.40 -1.28 -2.70
C LEU A 117 9.67 -0.86 -3.45
N ASP A 118 10.14 0.36 -3.21
CA ASP A 118 11.52 0.68 -3.57
C ASP A 118 12.49 -0.10 -2.66
N LEU A 119 13.76 -0.12 -3.07
CA LEU A 119 14.78 -0.92 -2.39
C LEU A 119 14.99 -0.45 -0.95
N ASP A 120 15.01 0.86 -0.70
CA ASP A 120 15.24 1.42 0.63
C ASP A 120 14.11 1.05 1.59
N THR A 121 12.87 1.14 1.15
CA THR A 121 11.68 0.76 1.90
C THR A 121 11.66 -0.74 2.17
N PHE A 122 12.05 -1.56 1.19
CA PHE A 122 12.15 -3.00 1.37
C PHE A 122 13.22 -3.36 2.41
N CYS A 123 14.42 -2.79 2.31
CA CYS A 123 15.50 -2.99 3.28
C CYS A 123 15.11 -2.52 4.68
N TYR A 124 14.44 -1.37 4.80
CA TYR A 124 13.93 -0.89 6.08
C TYR A 124 12.99 -1.90 6.74
N LEU A 125 12.03 -2.46 6.00
CA LEU A 125 11.12 -3.47 6.54
C LEU A 125 11.83 -4.76 6.95
N LEU A 126 12.85 -5.20 6.20
CA LEU A 126 13.65 -6.36 6.58
C LEU A 126 14.45 -6.09 7.85
N ASN A 127 15.08 -4.92 7.96
CA ASN A 127 15.84 -4.53 9.15
C ASN A 127 14.94 -4.48 10.40
N LEU A 128 13.72 -3.95 10.28
CA LEU A 128 12.76 -3.99 11.39
C LEU A 128 12.49 -5.42 11.88
N VAL A 129 12.40 -6.39 10.97
CA VAL A 129 12.17 -7.80 11.35
C VAL A 129 13.42 -8.42 11.97
N THR A 130 14.60 -8.15 11.42
CA THR A 130 15.86 -8.71 11.92
C THR A 130 16.29 -8.12 13.25
N GLU A 131 16.05 -6.81 13.47
CA GLU A 131 16.29 -6.13 14.75
C GLU A 131 15.39 -6.74 15.84
N LEU A 132 14.09 -6.92 15.55
CA LEU A 132 13.17 -7.59 16.46
C LEU A 132 13.59 -9.04 16.77
N ALA A 133 14.10 -9.78 15.78
CA ALA A 133 14.60 -11.14 15.99
C ALA A 133 15.82 -11.14 16.92
N GLN A 134 16.76 -10.22 16.72
CA GLN A 134 17.94 -10.07 17.58
C GLN A 134 17.55 -9.72 19.02
N GLU A 135 16.63 -8.78 19.23
CA GLU A 135 16.15 -8.42 20.57
C GLU A 135 15.49 -9.59 21.30
N ILE A 136 14.74 -10.42 20.57
CA ILE A 136 14.14 -11.65 21.10
C ILE A 136 15.25 -12.61 21.53
N ASP A 137 16.21 -12.91 20.65
CA ASP A 137 17.32 -13.83 20.96
C ASP A 137 18.09 -13.35 22.20
N GLU A 138 18.45 -12.07 22.28
CA GLU A 138 19.13 -11.49 23.45
C GLU A 138 18.32 -11.62 24.76
N THR A 139 17.00 -11.46 24.67
CA THR A 139 16.08 -11.54 25.82
C THR A 139 15.85 -12.98 26.29
N TYR A 140 15.91 -13.96 25.38
CA TYR A 140 15.65 -15.37 25.69
C TYR A 140 16.92 -16.22 25.88
N GLU A 141 18.09 -15.78 25.40
CA GLU A 141 19.40 -16.41 25.66
C GLU A 141 20.02 -15.99 27.01
N THR A 142 19.49 -14.97 27.68
CA THR A 142 19.89 -14.57 29.04
C THR A 142 19.18 -15.33 30.17
N LYS A 143 18.75 -16.58 29.92
CA LYS A 143 18.25 -17.51 30.95
C LYS A 143 19.12 -18.75 31.11
#